data_AF-A0A7I0J8R7-F1
#
_entry.id   AF-A0A7I0J8R7-F1
#
_cell.length_a   1.000
_cell.length_b   1.000
_cell.length_c   1.000
_cell.angle_alpha   90.00
_cell.angle_beta   90.00
_cell.angle_gamma   90.00
#
_symmetry.space_group_name_H-M   'P 1'
#
loop_
_entity.id
_entity.type
_entity.pdbx_description
1 polymer ?
#
loop_
_entity_poly.entity_id
_entity_poly.type
_entity_poly.pdbx_seq_one_letter_code
_entity_poly.pdbx_strand_id
1 'polypeptide(L)'
;NTHVNMGQSTNDVIPSAMKLAVHGLLARLQGSGSTLVEALAAREAEFAGVIKLSRTCFQDALPITLGQQLSGYRHGFQRILRELAAAKG
;
A
#
# COMPACT_ATOMS: atom_id res chain seq x y z
N ASN A 1 -12.27 -6.27 38.47
CA ASN A 1 -12.10 -7.70 38.11
C ASN A 1 -13.40 -8.51 38.15
N THR A 2 -14.21 -8.45 39.20
CA THR A 2 -15.33 -9.39 39.40
C THR A 2 -16.56 -9.21 38.49
N HIS A 3 -16.56 -8.22 37.60
CA HIS A 3 -17.67 -7.97 36.65
C HIS A 3 -17.13 -7.79 35.22
N VAL A 4 -16.55 -6.62 34.90
CA VAL A 4 -16.13 -6.26 33.53
C VAL A 4 -14.94 -7.08 33.01
N ASN A 5 -14.02 -7.50 33.89
CA ASN A 5 -12.81 -8.26 33.53
C ASN A 5 -12.88 -9.70 34.05
N MET A 6 -14.09 -10.24 34.21
CA MET A 6 -14.28 -11.60 34.70
C MET A 6 -13.90 -12.60 33.59
N GLY A 7 -12.98 -13.52 33.86
CA GLY A 7 -12.47 -14.48 32.88
C GLY A 7 -11.51 -13.89 31.84
N GLN A 8 -11.04 -12.66 32.06
CA GLN A 8 -10.15 -11.93 31.16
C GLN A 8 -8.86 -11.52 31.87
N SER A 9 -7.77 -11.36 31.13
CA SER A 9 -6.52 -10.76 31.60
C SER A 9 -6.00 -9.70 30.63
N THR A 10 -5.06 -8.88 31.10
CA THR A 10 -4.37 -7.92 30.22
C THR A 10 -3.66 -8.62 29.05
N ASN A 11 -3.17 -9.84 29.26
CA ASN A 11 -2.35 -10.57 28.29
C ASN A 11 -3.16 -11.14 27.11
N ASP A 12 -4.48 -11.28 27.26
CA ASP A 12 -5.41 -11.69 26.19
C ASP A 12 -6.21 -10.51 25.66
N VAL A 13 -6.75 -9.65 26.52
CA VAL A 13 -7.63 -8.55 26.10
C VAL A 13 -6.87 -7.49 25.29
N ILE A 14 -5.68 -7.07 25.74
CA ILE A 14 -4.94 -5.99 25.07
C ILE A 14 -4.46 -6.43 23.67
N PRO A 15 -3.80 -7.59 23.49
CA PRO A 15 -3.42 -8.05 22.15
C PRO A 15 -4.64 -8.31 21.25
N SER A 16 -5.75 -8.81 21.78
CA SER A 16 -6.98 -9.03 21.00
C SER A 16 -7.60 -7.71 20.52
N ALA A 17 -7.72 -6.72 21.40
CA ALA A 17 -8.20 -5.40 21.05
C ALA A 17 -7.30 -4.71 20.00
N MET A 18 -5.97 -4.84 20.14
CA MET A 18 -5.02 -4.34 19.14
C MET A 18 -5.23 -5.00 17.77
N LYS A 19 -5.38 -6.33 17.71
CA LYS A 19 -5.63 -7.04 16.45
C LYS A 19 -6.93 -6.59 15.79
N LEU A 20 -8.01 -6.40 16.57
CA LEU A 20 -9.29 -5.89 16.06
C LEU A 20 -9.16 -4.47 15.49
N ALA A 21 -8.47 -3.57 16.20
CA ALA A 21 -8.23 -2.21 15.73
C ALA A 21 -7.39 -2.20 14.43
N VAL A 22 -6.28 -2.95 14.41
CA VAL A 22 -5.40 -3.07 13.24
C VAL A 22 -6.17 -3.66 12.05
N HIS A 23 -7.03 -4.66 12.25
CA HIS A 23 -7.83 -5.24 11.18
C HIS A 23 -8.70 -4.19 10.46
N GLY A 24 -9.34 -3.30 11.21
CA GLY A 24 -10.12 -2.19 10.65
C GLY A 24 -9.24 -1.17 9.91
N LEU A 25 -8.09 -0.80 10.48
CA LEU A 25 -7.14 0.12 9.85
C LEU A 25 -6.57 -0.43 8.55
N LEU A 26 -6.26 -1.73 8.49
CA LEU A 26 -5.78 -2.41 7.29
C LEU A 26 -6.81 -2.36 6.16
N ALA A 27 -8.11 -2.54 6.46
CA ALA A 27 -9.16 -2.42 5.45
C ALA A 27 -9.20 -1.01 4.84
N ARG A 28 -9.09 0.03 5.67
CA ARG A 28 -9.04 1.42 5.19
C ARG A 28 -7.79 1.69 4.35
N LEU A 29 -6.63 1.19 4.78
CA LEU A 29 -5.38 1.32 4.04
C LEU A 29 -5.45 0.66 2.67
N GLN A 30 -6.04 -0.54 2.58
CA GLN A 30 -6.25 -1.25 1.33
C GLN A 30 -7.10 -0.43 0.35
N GLY A 31 -8.19 0.18 0.84
CA GLY A 31 -9.04 1.07 0.03
C GLY A 31 -8.27 2.27 -0.52
N SER A 32 -7.60 3.03 0.35
CA SER A 32 -6.78 4.18 -0.07
C SER A 32 -5.66 3.80 -1.05
N GLY A 33 -5.02 2.65 -0.82
CA GLY A 33 -3.97 2.17 -1.73
C GLY A 33 -4.52 1.75 -3.09
N SER A 34 -5.72 1.15 -3.16
CA SER A 34 -6.38 0.84 -4.44
C SER A 34 -6.64 2.11 -5.25
N THR A 35 -7.17 3.15 -4.60
CA THR A 35 -7.37 4.47 -5.24
C THR A 35 -6.07 5.06 -5.76
N LEU A 36 -4.96 4.91 -5.03
CA LEU A 36 -3.64 5.35 -5.50
C LEU A 36 -3.17 4.56 -6.73
N VAL A 37 -3.37 3.24 -6.75
CA VAL A 37 -3.00 2.39 -7.90
C VAL A 37 -3.81 2.77 -9.15
N GLU A 38 -5.10 3.05 -9.01
CA GLU A 38 -5.96 3.53 -10.09
C GLU A 38 -5.52 4.91 -10.61
N ALA A 39 -5.22 5.84 -9.70
CA ALA A 39 -4.70 7.15 -10.07
C ALA A 39 -3.36 7.05 -10.83
N LEU A 40 -2.46 6.17 -10.38
CA LEU A 40 -1.19 5.91 -11.07
C LEU A 40 -1.42 5.26 -12.44
N ALA A 41 -2.41 4.37 -12.59
CA ALA A 41 -2.76 3.76 -13.88
C ALA A 41 -3.27 4.80 -14.88
N ALA A 42 -4.13 5.72 -14.43
CA ALA A 42 -4.62 6.81 -15.26
C ALA A 42 -3.48 7.73 -15.73
N ARG A 43 -2.56 8.11 -14.83
CA ARG A 43 -1.39 8.93 -15.18
C ARG A 43 -0.39 8.16 -16.06
N GLU A 44 -0.18 6.88 -15.83
CA GLU A 44 0.65 6.03 -16.70
C GLU A 44 0.17 6.07 -18.15
N ALA A 45 -1.16 5.93 -18.36
CA ALA A 45 -1.76 5.99 -19.69
C ALA A 45 -1.64 7.41 -20.30
N GLU A 46 -1.94 8.45 -19.52
CA GLU A 46 -1.83 9.85 -19.94
C GLU A 46 -0.40 10.21 -20.41
N PHE A 47 0.62 9.69 -19.73
CA PHE A 47 2.02 9.99 -19.99
C PHE A 47 2.76 8.92 -20.81
N ALA A 48 2.03 7.99 -21.44
CA ALA A 48 2.61 6.87 -22.18
C ALA A 48 3.57 7.32 -23.30
N GLY A 49 3.28 8.45 -23.96
CA GLY A 49 4.09 9.00 -25.05
C GLY A 49 5.11 10.08 -24.65
N VAL A 50 5.17 10.48 -23.37
CA VAL A 50 6.05 11.58 -22.94
C VAL A 50 7.45 11.07 -22.68
N ILE A 51 8.38 11.33 -23.62
CA ILE A 51 9.79 10.93 -23.50
C ILE A 51 10.53 11.85 -22.51
N LYS A 52 11.33 11.26 -21.63
CA LYS A 52 12.22 11.94 -20.68
C LYS A 52 13.56 11.21 -20.54
N LEU A 53 14.57 11.94 -20.09
CA LEU A 53 15.85 11.35 -19.69
C LEU A 53 15.72 10.66 -18.33
N SER A 54 16.07 9.37 -18.25
CA SER A 54 16.15 8.66 -16.97
C SER A 54 17.44 9.00 -16.22
N ARG A 55 17.44 8.75 -14.90
CA ARG A 55 18.62 8.97 -14.06
C ARG A 55 18.90 7.77 -13.15
N THR A 56 20.16 7.38 -13.08
CA THR A 56 20.68 6.38 -12.14
C THR A 56 21.78 7.04 -11.31
N CYS A 57 21.73 6.93 -9.98
CA CYS A 57 22.63 7.68 -9.09
C CYS A 57 22.62 9.19 -9.37
N PHE A 58 21.46 9.74 -9.73
CA PHE A 58 21.28 11.12 -10.20
C PHE A 58 22.07 11.51 -11.46
N GLN A 59 22.73 10.57 -12.12
CA GLN A 59 23.40 10.77 -13.41
C GLN A 59 22.48 10.39 -14.55
N ASP A 60 22.62 11.09 -15.68
CA ASP A 60 21.86 10.81 -16.89
C ASP A 60 22.15 9.40 -17.40
N ALA A 61 21.10 8.68 -17.78
CA ALA A 61 21.18 7.32 -18.30
C ALA A 61 20.59 7.27 -19.73
N LEU A 62 19.46 6.58 -19.92
CA LEU A 62 18.82 6.41 -21.24
C LEU A 62 17.44 7.08 -21.31
N PRO A 63 16.95 7.43 -22.51
CA PRO A 63 15.56 7.87 -22.67
C PRO A 63 14.56 6.78 -22.26
N ILE A 64 13.55 7.18 -21.50
CA ILE A 64 12.36 6.37 -21.15
C ILE A 64 11.11 7.24 -21.31
N THR A 65 9.91 6.67 -21.21
CA THR A 65 8.69 7.48 -21.10
C THR A 65 8.35 7.75 -19.64
N LEU A 66 7.69 8.88 -19.36
CA LEU A 66 7.17 9.17 -18.03
C LEU A 66 6.11 8.13 -17.62
N GLY A 67 5.33 7.60 -18.58
CA GLY A 67 4.46 6.46 -18.36
C GLY A 67 5.20 5.23 -17.82
N GLN A 68 6.37 4.87 -18.39
CA GLN A 68 7.20 3.77 -17.88
C GLN A 68 7.69 4.01 -16.44
N GLN A 69 8.00 5.26 -16.06
CA GLN A 69 8.37 5.57 -14.69
C GLN A 69 7.18 5.41 -13.72
N LEU A 70 6.00 5.87 -14.12
CA LEU A 70 4.77 5.75 -13.32
C LEU A 70 4.29 4.30 -13.19
N SER A 71 4.49 3.48 -14.23
CA SER A 71 4.18 2.05 -14.15
C SER A 71 5.02 1.37 -13.06
N GLY A 72 6.30 1.73 -12.93
CA GLY A 72 7.16 1.26 -11.83
C GLY A 72 6.57 1.56 -10.45
N TYR A 73 6.05 2.78 -10.24
CA TYR A 73 5.38 3.15 -9.00
C TYR A 73 4.09 2.35 -8.79
N ARG A 74 3.23 2.27 -9.81
CA ARG A 74 1.97 1.52 -9.75
C ARG A 74 2.22 0.07 -9.36
N HIS A 75 3.17 -0.60 -10.03
CA HIS A 75 3.53 -1.98 -9.75
C HIS A 75 4.08 -2.17 -8.33
N GLY A 76 4.87 -1.21 -7.83
CA GLY A 76 5.36 -1.20 -6.45
C GLY A 76 4.22 -1.19 -5.42
N PHE A 77 3.28 -0.26 -5.55
CA PHE A 77 2.12 -0.19 -4.66
C PHE A 77 1.19 -1.39 -4.79
N GLN A 78 0.97 -1.88 -6.02
CA GLN A 78 0.15 -3.05 -6.27
C GLN A 78 0.73 -4.32 -5.63
N ARG A 79 2.07 -4.44 -5.57
CA ARG A 79 2.73 -5.53 -4.83
C ARG A 79 2.46 -5.43 -3.32
N ILE A 80 2.62 -4.24 -2.74
CA ILE A 80 2.36 -4.02 -1.30
C ILE A 80 0.90 -4.35 -0.95
N LEU A 81 -0.06 -3.95 -1.78
CA LEU A 81 -1.47 -4.27 -1.56
C LEU A 81 -1.75 -5.78 -1.57
N ARG A 82 -1.10 -6.54 -2.46
CA ARG A 82 -1.21 -8.00 -2.50
C ARG A 82 -0.64 -8.64 -1.23
N GLU A 83 0.51 -8.15 -0.76
CA GLU A 83 1.13 -8.62 0.49
C GLU A 83 0.24 -8.33 1.70
N LEU A 84 -0.36 -7.13 1.76
CA LEU A 84 -1.32 -6.76 2.81
C LEU A 84 -2.60 -7.61 2.79
N ALA A 85 -3.09 -7.96 1.60
CA ALA A 85 -4.24 -8.85 1.45
C ALA A 85 -3.94 -10.26 1.96
N ALA A 86 -2.74 -10.80 1.65
CA ALA A 86 -2.31 -12.10 2.14
C ALA A 86 -2.11 -12.12 3.66
N ALA A 87 -1.61 -11.03 4.27
CA ALA A 87 -1.39 -10.94 5.71
C ALA A 87 -2.69 -10.77 6.54
N LYS A 88 -3.82 -10.49 5.89
CA LYS A 88 -5.13 -10.33 6.55
C LYS A 88 -5.89 -11.65 6.68
N GLY A 89 -5.57 -12.65 5.86
CA GLY A 89 -6.11 -14.02 5.92
C GLY A 89 -5.33 -14.87 6.91
#